data_AF-A0A1L2F1B5-F1
#
_entry.id   AF-A0A1L2F1B5-F1
#
_cell.length_a   1.000
_cell.length_b   1.000
_cell.length_c   1.000
_cell.angle_alpha   90.00
_cell.angle_beta   90.00
_cell.angle_gamma   90.00
#
_symmetry.space_group_name_H-M   'P 1'
#
loop_
_entity.id
_entity.type
_entity.pdbx_description
1 polymer ?
#
loop_
_entity_poly.entity_id
_entity_poly.type
_entity_poly.pdbx_seq_one_letter_code
_entity_poly.pdbx_strand_id
1 'polypeptide(L)' 'RHAGDLGNVTAAEDGTVNFTISDNQIPLVGSHSIVGRAVVVHADPDDLGKGGHDLSKTTGNAGGRVA' A
#
# COMPACT_ATOMS: atom_id res chain seq x y z
N ARG A 1 -3.31 6.16 9.62
CA ARG A 1 -2.65 5.42 8.54
C ARG A 1 -1.27 6.01 8.35
N HIS A 2 -0.28 5.22 7.96
CA HIS A 2 0.99 5.76 7.49
C HIS A 2 0.74 6.56 6.20
N ALA A 3 1.62 7.52 5.90
CA ALA A 3 1.52 8.32 4.68
C ALA A 3 1.56 7.46 3.40
N GLY A 4 2.27 6.32 3.44
CA GLY A 4 2.36 5.37 2.32
C GLY A 4 1.23 4.34 2.23
N ASP A 5 0.29 4.32 3.17
CA ASP A 5 -0.83 3.37 3.15
C ASP A 5 -1.85 3.78 2.07
N LEU A 6 -1.76 3.15 0.90
CA LEU A 6 -2.67 3.37 -0.23
C LEU A 6 -3.79 2.31 -0.33
N GLY A 7 -3.78 1.30 0.55
CA GLY A 7 -4.79 0.25 0.62
C GLY A 7 -4.61 -0.85 -0.43
N ASN A 8 -5.71 -1.55 -0.71
CA ASN A 8 -5.74 -2.69 -1.64
C ASN A 8 -6.11 -2.28 -3.05
N VAL A 9 -5.59 -3.03 -4.01
CA VAL A 9 -6.04 -3.06 -5.40
C VAL A 9 -6.55 -4.45 -5.74
N THR A 10 -7.47 -4.54 -6.70
CA THR A 10 -8.03 -5.82 -7.15
C THR A 10 -7.56 -6.10 -8.57
N ALA A 11 -6.86 -7.22 -8.76
CA ALA A 11 -6.50 -7.70 -10.09
C ALA A 11 -7.73 -8.30 -10.79
N ALA A 12 -7.82 -8.07 -12.09
CA ALA A 12 -8.78 -8.75 -12.96
C ALA A 12 -8.40 -10.23 -13.13
N GLU A 13 -9.27 -11.01 -13.78
CA GLU A 13 -9.05 -12.46 -14.02
C GLU A 13 -7.76 -12.74 -14.80
N ASP A 14 -7.30 -11.79 -15.62
CA ASP A 14 -6.05 -11.88 -16.38
C ASP A 14 -4.80 -11.43 -15.58
N GLY A 15 -4.97 -11.09 -14.30
CA GLY A 15 -3.90 -10.61 -13.42
C GLY A 15 -3.54 -9.13 -13.59
N THR A 16 -4.24 -8.39 -14.44
CA THR A 16 -3.97 -6.95 -14.63
C THR A 16 -4.65 -6.10 -13.57
N VAL A 17 -4.00 -5.00 -13.18
CA VAL A 17 -4.57 -3.95 -12.33
C VAL A 17 -4.44 -2.63 -13.08
N ASN A 18 -5.57 -1.97 -13.32
CA ASN A 18 -5.61 -0.59 -13.80
C ASN A 18 -6.42 0.24 -12.79
N PHE A 19 -5.76 1.17 -12.11
CA PHE A 19 -6.39 1.99 -11.09
C PHE A 19 -5.78 3.38 -11.03
N THR A 20 -6.57 4.33 -10.52
CA THR A 20 -6.15 5.69 -10.20
C THR A 20 -6.58 6.00 -8.78
N ILE A 21 -5.66 6.51 -7.96
CA ILE A 21 -5.92 6.97 -6.61
C ILE A 21 -5.47 8.43 -6.47
N SER A 22 -6.21 9.20 -5.67
CA SER A 22 -5.82 10.55 -5.25
C SER A 22 -5.75 10.56 -3.73
N ASP A 23 -4.61 10.99 -3.18
CA ASP A 23 -4.35 11.01 -1.76
C ASP A 23 -3.63 12.30 -1.36
N ASN A 24 -3.97 12.84 -0.18
CA ASN A 24 -3.47 14.12 0.32
C ASN A 24 -2.30 14.01 1.32
N GLN A 25 -1.84 12.80 1.64
CA GLN A 25 -0.74 12.50 2.57
C GLN A 25 0.57 12.11 1.86
N ILE A 26 0.57 12.00 0.53
CA ILE A 26 1.74 11.64 -0.30
C ILE A 26 2.32 12.84 -1.07
N PRO A 27 3.00 13.79 -0.41
CA PRO A 27 3.54 14.96 -1.09
C PRO A 27 4.69 14.59 -2.04
N LEU A 28 4.82 15.33 -3.15
CA LEU A 28 5.94 15.19 -4.10
C LEU A 28 7.12 16.14 -3.81
N VAL A 29 6.97 17.04 -2.83
CA VAL A 29 7.97 18.05 -2.46
C VAL A 29 8.07 18.20 -0.94
N GLY A 30 9.14 18.85 -0.47
CA GLY A 30 9.39 19.08 0.96
C GLY A 30 9.99 17.87 1.70
N SER A 31 10.09 17.97 3.02
CA SER A 31 10.78 16.97 3.86
C SER A 31 10.11 15.60 3.88
N HIS A 32 8.81 15.53 3.60
CA HIS A 32 8.03 14.30 3.52
C HIS A 32 7.85 13.79 2.09
N SER A 33 8.56 14.37 1.11
CA SER A 33 8.44 13.97 -0.30
C SER A 33 8.61 12.46 -0.47
N ILE A 34 7.78 11.87 -1.33
CA ILE A 34 7.89 10.46 -1.74
C ILE A 34 8.86 10.24 -2.90
N VAL A 35 9.38 11.30 -3.53
CA VAL A 35 10.36 11.18 -4.61
C VAL A 35 11.63 10.49 -4.10
N GLY A 36 12.09 9.46 -4.82
CA GLY A 36 13.24 8.64 -4.42
C GLY A 36 12.88 7.50 -3.43
N ARG A 37 11.60 7.34 -3.07
CA ARG A 37 11.09 6.17 -2.33
C ARG A 37 10.57 5.11 -3.28
N ALA A 38 10.17 3.96 -2.75
CA ALA A 38 9.59 2.87 -3.50
C ALA A 38 8.06 2.85 -3.42
N VAL A 39 7.44 2.37 -4.48
CA VAL A 39 6.07 1.84 -4.48
C VAL A 39 6.20 0.32 -4.42
N VAL A 40 5.39 -0.34 -3.60
CA VAL A 40 5.48 -1.79 -3.39
C VAL A 40 4.11 -2.42 -3.60
N VAL A 41 4.06 -3.51 -4.36
CA VAL A 41 2.88 -4.37 -4.46
C VAL A 41 3.13 -5.62 -3.61
N HIS A 42 2.11 -6.01 -2.87
CA HIS A 42 2.17 -7.12 -1.91
C HIS A 42 1.45 -8.36 -2.45
N ALA A 43 1.85 -9.54 -1.94
CA ALA A 43 1.32 -10.84 -2.36
C ALA A 43 -0.08 -11.11 -1.79
N ASP A 44 -0.37 -10.61 -0.58
CA ASP A 44 -1.61 -10.85 0.14
C ASP A 44 -2.38 -9.53 0.39
N PRO A 45 -3.71 -9.58 0.60
CA PRO A 45 -4.50 -8.39 0.93
C PRO A 45 -4.07 -7.74 2.25
N ASP A 46 -3.99 -6.42 2.26
CA ASP A 46 -3.83 -5.61 3.46
C ASP A 46 -5.12 -5.67 4.31
N ASP A 47 -4.98 -6.05 5.58
CA ASP A 47 -6.06 -6.13 6.57
C ASP A 47 -6.48 -4.76 7.17
N LEU A 48 -5.83 -3.69 6.72
CA LEU A 48 -6.05 -2.29 7.06
C LEU A 48 -5.85 -1.97 8.54
N GLY A 49 -5.01 -2.75 9.22
CA GLY A 49 -4.80 -2.63 10.66
C GLY A 49 -5.95 -3.19 11.50
N LYS A 50 -6.80 -4.05 10.93
CA LYS A 50 -8.01 -4.57 11.61
C LYS A 50 -7.98 -6.07 11.87
N GLY A 51 -6.92 -6.78 11.48
CA GLY A 51 -6.80 -8.23 11.61
C GLY A 51 -6.53 -8.74 13.03
N GLY A 52 -6.19 -7.85 13.98
CA GLY A 52 -5.95 -8.21 15.39
C GLY A 52 -4.62 -8.93 15.65
N HIS A 53 -3.85 -9.21 14.61
CA HIS A 53 -2.47 -9.71 14.71
C HIS A 53 -1.47 -8.56 14.92
N ASP A 54 -0.33 -8.82 15.54
CA ASP A 54 0.69 -7.78 15.82
C ASP A 54 1.15 -7.06 14.55
N LEU A 55 1.29 -7.79 13.44
CA LEU A 55 1.68 -7.23 12.14
C LEU A 55 0.59 -6.39 11.45
N SER A 56 -0.66 -6.47 11.92
CA SER A 56 -1.78 -5.74 11.34
C SER A 56 -1.53 -4.23 11.42
N LYS A 57 -1.08 -3.73 12.58
CA LYS A 57 -0.81 -2.30 12.79
C LYS A 57 0.46 -1.80 12.09
N THR A 58 1.34 -2.69 11.64
CA THR A 58 2.62 -2.31 11.03
C THR A 58 2.63 -2.45 9.52
N THR A 59 2.13 -3.57 8.99
CA THR A 59 2.25 -3.93 7.56
C THR A 59 0.94 -4.42 6.96
N GLY A 60 -0.18 -4.27 7.68
CA GLY A 60 -1.47 -4.76 7.22
C GLY A 60 -1.53 -6.28 7.04
N ASN A 61 -0.53 -7.01 7.55
CA ASN A 61 -0.36 -8.44 7.27
C ASN A 61 -0.35 -8.81 5.76
N ALA A 62 0.09 -7.91 4.87
CA ALA A 62 0.01 -8.07 3.41
C ALA A 62 1.06 -9.05 2.80
N GLY A 63 1.79 -9.81 3.62
CA GLY A 63 2.72 -10.82 3.14
C GLY A 63 3.91 -10.29 2.33
N GLY A 64 4.39 -11.09 1.38
CA GLY A 64 5.61 -10.84 0.59
C GLY A 64 5.50 -9.64 -0.35
N ARG A 65 6.65 -9.08 -0.75
CA ARG A 65 6.75 -7.97 -1.72
C ARG A 65 6.98 -8.55 -3.12
N VAL A 66 6.02 -8.38 -4.03
CA VAL A 66 6.08 -8.96 -5.38
C VAL A 66 6.76 -8.03 -6.39
N ALA A 67 6.68 -6.71 -6.18
CA ALA A 67 7.30 -5.67 -6.98
C ALA A 67 7.52 -4.40 -6.15
#